data_AF-A0A8S3TLA3-F1
#
_entry.id   AF-A0A8S3TLA3-F1
#
_cell.length_a   1.000
_cell.length_b   1.000
_cell.length_c   1.000
_cell.angle_alpha   90.00
_cell.angle_beta   90.00
_cell.angle_gamma   90.00
#
_symmetry.space_group_name_H-M   'P 1'
#
loop_
_entity.id
_entity.type
_entity.pdbx_description
1 polymer ?
#
loop_
_entity_poly.entity_id
_entity_poly.type
_entity_poly.pdbx_seq_one_letter_code
_entity_poly.pdbx_strand_id
1 'polypeptide(L)'
;MSAVYQHIVYTEYVPAVIGQDAMLRYGLKSTQYGHNTMYNPKTDATTSNVFATAAILFAHSTFDTFEKDVIQGFSPETFQNYSNIVTNSPSSSTLFTRFQSKTDRFMTDFGRNKLWESEPKNSVDTMSFDIQRGRDHGLPSYNRWREYCGLRPILHFGKGIMVFADHTIGATKALSSVYRHPDDIDLISGAMAERPVSGGIVGPTFACLLGEQFALFKTGDRFFYENDFYPTGFTKGQLRQIKKQSLASVMCRHVNVPTVPQNAFISPKAG
;
A
#
# COMPACT_ATOMS: atom_id res chain seq x y z
N MET A 1 -2.29 -21.99 -3.71
CA MET A 1 -1.84 -20.83 -2.91
C MET A 1 -2.20 -19.50 -3.56
N SER A 2 -1.92 -19.29 -4.85
CA SER A 2 -2.17 -18.00 -5.54
C SER A 2 -3.62 -17.50 -5.48
N ALA A 3 -4.61 -18.39 -5.59
CA ALA A 3 -6.03 -18.00 -5.47
C ALA A 3 -6.43 -17.49 -4.07
N VAL A 4 -5.85 -18.08 -3.01
CA VAL A 4 -6.08 -17.63 -1.63
C VAL A 4 -5.42 -16.28 -1.41
N TYR A 5 -4.22 -16.08 -1.95
CA TYR A 5 -3.54 -14.79 -1.93
C TYR A 5 -4.35 -13.70 -2.64
N GLN A 6 -4.81 -13.95 -3.88
CA GLN A 6 -5.69 -13.03 -4.61
C GLN A 6 -6.97 -12.73 -3.81
N HIS A 7 -7.60 -13.73 -3.22
CA HIS A 7 -8.78 -13.51 -2.38
C HIS A 7 -8.49 -12.55 -1.24
N ILE A 8 -7.49 -12.84 -0.39
CA ILE A 8 -7.09 -12.01 0.76
C ILE A 8 -6.72 -10.60 0.33
N VAL A 9 -5.95 -10.44 -0.77
CA VAL A 9 -5.56 -9.11 -1.25
C VAL A 9 -6.79 -8.26 -1.58
N TYR A 10 -7.75 -8.79 -2.33
CA TYR A 10 -8.91 -8.01 -2.78
C TYR A 10 -10.04 -7.89 -1.74
N THR A 11 -10.09 -8.75 -0.72
CA THR A 11 -11.13 -8.71 0.32
C THR A 11 -10.68 -8.12 1.65
N GLU A 12 -9.38 -8.15 1.96
CA GLU A 12 -8.84 -7.63 3.23
C GLU A 12 -7.85 -6.48 3.03
N TYR A 13 -6.84 -6.63 2.17
CA TYR A 13 -5.76 -5.63 2.05
C TYR A 13 -6.18 -4.38 1.28
N VAL A 14 -6.51 -4.51 -0.01
CA VAL A 14 -6.88 -3.37 -0.87
C VAL A 14 -8.00 -2.53 -0.24
N PRO A 15 -9.12 -3.07 0.27
CA PRO A 15 -10.15 -2.25 0.91
C PRO A 15 -9.66 -1.49 2.15
N ALA A 16 -8.72 -2.03 2.93
CA ALA A 16 -8.10 -1.32 4.05
C ALA A 16 -7.17 -0.20 3.60
N VAL A 17 -6.59 -0.31 2.40
CA VAL A 17 -5.71 0.71 1.80
C VAL A 17 -6.50 1.86 1.20
N ILE A 18 -7.36 1.58 0.22
CA ILE A 18 -8.00 2.60 -0.63
C ILE A 18 -9.42 2.97 -0.19
N GLY A 19 -9.97 2.31 0.83
CA GLY A 19 -11.32 2.54 1.32
C GLY A 19 -12.43 1.94 0.44
N GLN A 20 -13.65 1.91 0.97
CA GLN A 20 -14.79 1.22 0.34
C GLN A 20 -15.32 1.95 -0.90
N ASP A 21 -15.22 3.28 -0.95
CA ASP A 21 -15.71 4.07 -2.08
C ASP A 21 -14.87 3.81 -3.34
N ALA A 22 -13.55 3.74 -3.21
CA ALA A 22 -12.67 3.38 -4.32
C ALA A 22 -12.88 1.91 -4.75
N MET A 23 -13.08 0.99 -3.80
CA MET A 23 -13.41 -0.40 -4.11
C MET A 23 -14.68 -0.53 -4.96
N LEU A 24 -15.70 0.30 -4.69
CA LEU A 24 -16.93 0.36 -5.49
C LEU A 24 -16.66 0.99 -6.86
N ARG A 25 -16.01 2.16 -6.89
CA ARG A 25 -15.71 2.90 -8.13
C ARG A 25 -14.96 2.06 -9.16
N TYR A 26 -14.02 1.23 -8.71
CA TYR A 26 -13.15 0.42 -9.57
C TYR A 26 -13.61 -1.05 -9.70
N GLY A 27 -14.79 -1.42 -9.21
CA GLY A 27 -15.33 -2.78 -9.40
C GLY A 27 -14.51 -3.88 -8.70
N LEU A 28 -13.81 -3.55 -7.62
CA LEU A 28 -12.84 -4.45 -7.00
C LEU A 28 -13.47 -5.46 -6.04
N LYS A 29 -14.69 -5.20 -5.56
CA LYS A 29 -15.39 -6.09 -4.63
C LYS A 29 -15.57 -7.50 -5.20
N SER A 30 -15.32 -8.49 -4.36
CA SER A 30 -15.63 -9.91 -4.61
C SER A 30 -17.08 -10.19 -4.23
N THR A 31 -17.70 -11.18 -4.85
CA THR A 31 -19.04 -11.66 -4.46
C THR A 31 -18.96 -12.57 -3.24
N GLN A 32 -20.01 -12.61 -2.42
CA GLN A 32 -20.04 -13.50 -1.25
C GLN A 32 -20.02 -14.99 -1.65
N TYR A 33 -20.66 -15.34 -2.77
CA TYR A 33 -20.75 -16.71 -3.28
C TYR A 33 -20.63 -16.76 -4.80
N GLY A 34 -20.18 -17.91 -5.30
CA GLY A 34 -20.08 -18.17 -6.75
C GLY A 34 -18.98 -17.35 -7.43
N HIS A 35 -18.99 -17.42 -8.76
CA HIS A 35 -18.04 -16.76 -9.64
C HIS A 35 -18.33 -15.27 -9.79
N ASN A 36 -17.33 -14.53 -10.25
CA ASN A 36 -17.41 -13.12 -10.59
C ASN A 36 -16.45 -12.84 -11.76
N THR A 37 -16.82 -13.35 -12.93
CA THR A 37 -15.95 -13.27 -14.12
C THR A 37 -15.99 -11.85 -14.68
N MET A 38 -14.87 -11.15 -14.55
CA MET A 38 -14.68 -9.78 -15.05
C MET A 38 -13.55 -9.68 -16.08
N TYR A 39 -13.00 -10.83 -16.50
CA TYR A 39 -11.88 -10.87 -17.43
C TYR A 39 -12.24 -10.26 -18.78
N ASN A 40 -11.36 -9.40 -19.28
CA ASN A 40 -11.43 -8.83 -20.61
C ASN A 40 -10.05 -9.01 -21.28
N PRO A 41 -9.96 -9.77 -22.39
CA PRO A 41 -8.70 -10.01 -23.09
C PRO A 41 -8.10 -8.75 -23.73
N LYS A 42 -8.86 -7.66 -23.83
CA LYS A 42 -8.39 -6.36 -24.33
C LYS A 42 -7.83 -5.46 -23.22
N THR A 43 -7.94 -5.85 -21.96
CA THR A 43 -7.36 -5.10 -20.85
C THR A 43 -5.85 -5.30 -20.82
N ASP A 44 -5.11 -4.20 -20.81
CA ASP A 44 -3.67 -4.23 -20.53
C ASP A 44 -3.44 -4.34 -19.02
N ALA A 45 -2.96 -5.50 -18.58
CA ALA A 45 -2.66 -5.79 -17.17
C ALA A 45 -1.22 -5.40 -16.77
N THR A 46 -0.46 -4.72 -17.64
CA THR A 46 0.90 -4.31 -17.31
C THR A 46 0.90 -3.36 -16.11
N THR A 47 1.96 -3.47 -15.31
CA THR A 47 2.18 -2.53 -14.20
C THR A 47 2.59 -1.18 -14.76
N SER A 48 1.79 -0.15 -14.50
CA SER A 48 2.12 1.22 -14.92
C SER A 48 3.35 1.75 -14.19
N ASN A 49 4.12 2.61 -14.87
CA ASN A 49 5.29 3.27 -14.28
C ASN A 49 4.92 4.02 -12.99
N VAL A 50 3.81 4.77 -12.98
CA VAL A 50 3.36 5.52 -11.80
C VAL A 50 3.03 4.61 -10.61
N PHE A 51 2.46 3.43 -10.86
CA PHE A 51 2.16 2.49 -9.80
C PHE A 51 3.44 1.95 -9.16
N ALA A 52 4.37 1.45 -9.99
CA ALA A 52 5.61 0.82 -9.53
C ALA A 52 6.57 1.81 -8.86
N THR A 53 6.60 3.05 -9.35
CA THR A 53 7.60 4.05 -8.98
C THR A 53 7.12 5.00 -7.87
N ALA A 54 5.81 5.11 -7.64
CA ALA A 54 5.27 6.03 -6.63
C ALA A 54 4.10 5.45 -5.84
N ALA A 55 3.02 5.02 -6.51
CA ALA A 55 1.75 4.77 -5.80
C ALA A 55 1.86 3.65 -4.77
N ILE A 56 2.50 2.52 -5.10
CA ILE A 56 2.64 1.38 -4.16
C ILE A 56 3.62 1.67 -3.00
N LEU A 57 4.50 2.66 -3.18
CA LEU A 57 5.54 3.00 -2.21
C LEU A 57 5.01 3.76 -1.00
N PHE A 58 3.72 4.10 -0.95
CA PHE A 58 3.07 4.60 0.27
C PHE A 58 3.37 3.69 1.48
N ALA A 59 3.52 2.39 1.24
CA ALA A 59 3.83 1.39 2.25
C ALA A 59 5.20 1.61 2.92
N HIS A 60 6.14 2.34 2.32
CA HIS A 60 7.39 2.67 3.01
C HIS A 60 7.16 3.56 4.24
N SER A 61 6.13 4.43 4.23
CA SER A 61 5.78 5.22 5.42
C SER A 61 5.19 4.41 6.57
N THR A 62 4.72 3.19 6.30
CA THR A 62 4.11 2.32 7.32
C THR A 62 5.15 1.50 8.07
N PHE A 63 6.43 1.62 7.71
CA PHE A 63 7.53 0.99 8.44
C PHE A 63 7.57 1.48 9.88
N ASP A 64 7.35 0.55 10.80
CA ASP A 64 7.40 0.85 12.23
C ASP A 64 8.84 1.01 12.73
N THR A 65 9.03 1.61 13.91
CA THR A 65 10.35 1.66 14.53
C THR A 65 10.75 0.25 14.98
N PHE A 66 11.81 -0.27 14.34
CA PHE A 66 12.51 -1.45 14.80
C PHE A 66 13.41 -1.05 15.99
N GLU A 67 12.80 -0.90 17.17
CA GLU A 67 13.58 -0.76 18.40
C GLU A 67 14.32 -2.07 18.69
N LYS A 68 15.63 -1.96 18.94
CA LYS A 68 16.57 -3.07 19.19
C LYS A 68 16.12 -4.01 20.32
N ASP A 69 15.28 -3.52 21.23
CA ASP A 69 14.81 -4.25 22.40
C ASP A 69 13.54 -5.10 22.17
N VAL A 70 12.86 -4.93 21.02
CA VAL A 70 11.53 -5.54 20.76
C VAL A 70 11.61 -6.72 19.79
N ILE A 71 12.53 -6.69 18.82
CA ILE A 71 12.81 -7.81 17.92
C ILE A 71 14.28 -8.17 18.08
N GLN A 72 14.55 -9.14 18.95
CA GLN A 72 15.92 -9.61 19.19
C GLN A 72 16.58 -10.01 17.86
N GLY A 73 17.72 -9.39 17.57
CA GLY A 73 18.49 -9.67 16.35
C GLY A 73 18.07 -8.89 15.10
N PHE A 74 17.11 -7.96 15.20
CA PHE A 74 16.75 -7.06 14.10
C PHE A 74 17.17 -5.62 14.41
N SER A 75 18.20 -5.19 13.70
CA SER A 75 18.75 -3.85 13.65
C SER A 75 19.04 -3.46 12.18
N PRO A 76 19.22 -2.17 11.86
CA PRO A 76 19.64 -1.72 10.52
C PRO A 76 20.77 -2.56 9.89
N GLU A 77 21.78 -2.88 10.70
CA GLU A 77 22.97 -3.64 10.30
C GLU A 77 22.66 -5.10 9.97
N THR A 78 21.59 -5.64 10.54
CA THR A 78 21.13 -7.02 10.31
C THR A 78 19.99 -7.12 9.32
N PHE A 79 19.50 -5.99 8.78
CA PHE A 79 18.36 -5.96 7.86
C PHE A 79 18.57 -6.86 6.64
N GLN A 80 19.82 -6.94 6.15
CA GLN A 80 20.22 -7.82 5.05
C GLN A 80 20.79 -9.17 5.50
N ASN A 81 20.91 -9.38 6.82
CA ASN A 81 21.53 -10.58 7.37
C ASN A 81 20.48 -11.69 7.61
N TYR A 82 20.20 -12.44 6.55
CA TYR A 82 19.26 -13.57 6.58
C TYR A 82 19.63 -14.67 7.58
N SER A 83 20.90 -14.76 8.00
CA SER A 83 21.33 -15.77 8.97
C SER A 83 20.72 -15.54 10.36
N ASN A 84 20.47 -14.28 10.73
CA ASN A 84 19.83 -13.93 12.01
C ASN A 84 18.36 -14.39 12.08
N ILE A 85 17.67 -14.50 10.96
CA ILE A 85 16.30 -15.03 10.91
C ILE A 85 16.28 -16.53 11.28
N VAL A 86 17.33 -17.25 10.90
CA VAL A 86 17.49 -18.69 11.14
C VAL A 86 18.01 -18.97 12.55
N THR A 87 18.95 -18.15 13.04
CA THR A 87 19.64 -18.38 14.33
C THR A 87 18.97 -17.72 15.52
N ASN A 88 18.42 -16.51 15.35
CA ASN A 88 17.80 -15.70 16.39
C ASN A 88 16.31 -15.49 16.12
N SER A 89 15.64 -16.53 15.61
CA SER A 89 14.27 -16.46 15.08
C SER A 89 13.39 -15.61 16.00
N PRO A 90 13.04 -14.37 15.60
CA PRO A 90 12.09 -13.58 16.35
C PRO A 90 10.87 -14.46 16.51
N SER A 91 10.32 -14.56 17.72
CA SER A 91 9.12 -15.36 17.90
C SER A 91 8.13 -14.89 16.85
N SER A 92 7.67 -15.82 16.02
CA SER A 92 6.81 -15.50 14.86
C SER A 92 5.64 -14.61 15.28
N SER A 93 5.20 -14.71 16.54
CA SER A 93 4.26 -13.81 17.24
C SER A 93 4.49 -12.29 17.04
N THR A 94 5.72 -11.82 16.89
CA THR A 94 6.06 -10.37 16.80
C THR A 94 5.49 -9.68 15.57
N LEU A 95 5.36 -10.37 14.44
CA LEU A 95 4.70 -9.85 13.23
C LEU A 95 3.18 -9.72 13.39
N PHE A 96 2.60 -10.38 14.40
CA PHE A 96 1.14 -10.54 14.54
C PHE A 96 0.55 -9.77 15.71
N THR A 97 1.39 -9.33 16.66
CA THR A 97 0.99 -8.50 17.81
C THR A 97 1.34 -7.02 17.62
N ARG A 98 2.12 -6.67 16.59
CA ARG A 98 2.46 -5.28 16.27
C ARG A 98 1.64 -4.78 15.08
N PHE A 99 1.28 -3.50 15.15
CA PHE A 99 0.56 -2.82 14.09
C PHE A 99 1.50 -1.86 13.39
N GLN A 100 1.26 -1.68 12.09
CA GLN A 100 2.05 -0.77 11.27
C GLN A 100 2.02 0.66 11.81
N SER A 101 3.10 1.41 11.55
CA SER A 101 3.10 2.85 11.76
C SER A 101 2.07 3.53 10.85
N LYS A 102 1.60 4.71 11.27
CA LYS A 102 0.59 5.47 10.53
C LYS A 102 1.11 5.85 9.14
N THR A 103 0.30 5.65 8.11
CA THR A 103 0.56 6.20 6.78
C THR A 103 0.37 7.71 6.82
N ASP A 104 1.48 8.46 6.76
CA ASP A 104 1.46 9.91 6.61
C ASP A 104 2.74 10.41 5.93
N ARG A 105 2.90 11.74 5.86
CA ARG A 105 4.07 12.39 5.26
C ARG A 105 5.37 12.16 6.03
N PHE A 106 5.30 11.57 7.22
CA PHE A 106 6.46 11.26 8.03
C PHE A 106 6.90 9.81 7.82
N MET A 107 8.13 9.56 8.20
CA MET A 107 8.72 8.24 8.14
C MET A 107 9.58 8.09 9.38
N THR A 108 9.61 6.89 9.93
CA THR A 108 10.44 6.54 11.07
C THR A 108 11.92 6.77 10.77
N ASP A 109 12.72 7.02 11.80
CA ASP A 109 14.16 7.23 11.67
C ASP A 109 14.86 6.06 10.98
N PHE A 110 14.34 4.84 11.19
CA PHE A 110 14.81 3.64 10.51
C PHE A 110 14.75 3.78 8.97
N GLY A 111 13.56 4.05 8.42
CA GLY A 111 13.40 4.18 6.97
C GLY A 111 14.05 5.45 6.41
N ARG A 112 14.08 6.52 7.19
CA ARG A 112 14.63 7.82 6.75
C ARG A 112 16.15 7.89 6.80
N ASN A 113 16.81 7.30 7.78
CA ASN A 113 18.23 7.55 8.02
C ASN A 113 19.08 6.30 8.10
N LYS A 114 18.47 5.10 8.17
CA LYS A 114 19.19 3.86 8.50
C LYS A 114 18.88 2.70 7.54
N LEU A 115 18.19 2.95 6.43
CA LEU A 115 17.95 1.87 5.47
C LEU A 115 19.28 1.40 4.89
N TRP A 116 19.51 0.09 4.93
CA TRP A 116 20.73 -0.59 4.47
C TRP A 116 22.02 -0.14 5.15
N GLU A 117 21.93 0.41 6.36
CA GLU A 117 23.11 0.79 7.15
C GLU A 117 23.93 -0.44 7.53
N SER A 118 25.02 -0.71 6.82
CA SER A 118 25.98 -1.77 7.16
C SER A 118 27.13 -1.27 8.04
N GLU A 119 27.47 0.01 7.91
CA GLU A 119 28.50 0.75 8.67
C GLU A 119 28.02 2.19 8.89
N PRO A 120 28.53 2.91 9.92
CA PRO A 120 28.16 4.30 10.14
C PRO A 120 28.38 5.15 8.88
N LYS A 121 27.33 5.87 8.45
CA LYS A 121 27.26 6.70 7.22
C LYS A 121 27.03 5.97 5.89
N ASN A 122 26.88 4.64 5.88
CA ASN A 122 26.49 3.90 4.67
C ASN A 122 25.00 3.58 4.69
N SER A 123 24.14 4.61 4.73
CA SER A 123 22.69 4.45 4.79
C SER A 123 21.99 5.25 3.69
N VAL A 124 20.75 4.85 3.40
CA VAL A 124 19.90 5.50 2.39
C VAL A 124 18.66 6.08 3.05
N ASP A 125 18.29 7.30 2.68
CA ASP A 125 16.96 7.86 2.98
C ASP A 125 15.96 7.36 1.94
N THR A 126 15.07 6.47 2.38
CA THR A 126 14.08 5.83 1.51
C THR A 126 13.19 6.85 0.80
N MET A 127 12.72 7.90 1.48
CA MET A 127 11.85 8.90 0.85
C MET A 127 12.62 9.76 -0.14
N SER A 128 13.86 10.13 0.19
CA SER A 128 14.70 10.88 -0.75
C SER A 128 14.97 10.07 -2.02
N PHE A 129 15.18 8.75 -1.86
CA PHE A 129 15.39 7.82 -2.96
C PHE A 129 14.12 7.68 -3.81
N ASP A 130 12.96 7.55 -3.19
CA ASP A 130 11.68 7.45 -3.89
C ASP A 130 11.34 8.74 -4.67
N ILE A 131 11.62 9.92 -4.09
CA ILE A 131 11.49 11.20 -4.79
C ILE A 131 12.43 11.24 -6.00
N GLN A 132 13.71 10.91 -5.80
CA GLN A 132 14.71 10.95 -6.87
C GLN A 132 14.41 9.94 -7.98
N ARG A 133 13.92 8.75 -7.62
CA ARG A 133 13.48 7.71 -8.55
C ARG A 133 12.24 8.13 -9.34
N GLY A 134 11.29 8.83 -8.71
CA GLY A 134 10.18 9.45 -9.41
C GLY A 134 10.61 10.42 -10.51
N ARG A 135 11.65 11.23 -10.24
CA ARG A 135 12.24 12.15 -11.21
C ARG A 135 12.99 11.43 -12.33
N ASP A 136 13.78 10.42 -11.99
CA ASP A 136 14.52 9.59 -12.94
C ASP A 136 13.59 8.88 -13.94
N HIS A 137 12.47 8.36 -13.45
CA HIS A 137 11.43 7.73 -14.25
C HIS A 137 10.53 8.72 -15.02
N GLY A 138 10.81 10.03 -14.95
CA GLY A 138 10.08 11.07 -15.66
C GLY A 138 8.61 11.17 -15.26
N LEU A 139 8.27 10.91 -13.99
CA LEU A 139 6.89 11.02 -13.53
C LEU A 139 6.41 12.49 -13.66
N PRO A 140 5.22 12.73 -14.23
CA PRO A 140 4.60 14.05 -14.23
C PRO A 140 4.40 14.58 -12.81
N SER A 141 4.22 15.90 -12.71
CA SER A 141 3.97 16.57 -11.43
C SER A 141 2.72 16.05 -10.74
N TYR A 142 2.69 16.24 -9.43
CA TYR A 142 1.55 15.89 -8.59
C TYR A 142 0.21 16.42 -9.13
N ASN A 143 0.16 17.66 -9.60
CA ASN A 143 -1.06 18.24 -10.17
C ASN A 143 -1.56 17.50 -11.42
N ARG A 144 -0.66 16.99 -12.28
CA ARG A 144 -1.06 16.20 -13.45
C ARG A 144 -1.78 14.92 -13.06
N TRP A 145 -1.32 14.27 -11.99
CA TRP A 145 -1.99 13.09 -11.45
C TRP A 145 -3.30 13.41 -10.73
N ARG A 146 -3.39 14.57 -10.07
CA ARG A 146 -4.68 15.08 -9.56
C ARG A 146 -5.69 15.23 -10.68
N GLU A 147 -5.32 15.91 -11.76
CA GLU A 147 -6.18 16.12 -12.93
C GLU A 147 -6.59 14.78 -13.57
N TYR A 148 -5.63 13.86 -13.77
CA TYR A 148 -5.87 12.51 -14.28
C TYR A 148 -6.93 11.77 -13.44
N CYS A 149 -6.86 11.88 -12.12
CA CYS A 149 -7.81 11.29 -11.19
C CYS A 149 -9.15 12.05 -11.07
N GLY A 150 -9.35 13.13 -11.83
CA GLY A 150 -10.53 14.00 -11.77
C GLY A 150 -10.59 14.90 -10.53
N LEU A 151 -9.46 15.07 -9.83
CA LEU A 151 -9.32 15.98 -8.71
C LEU A 151 -8.98 17.39 -9.21
N ARG A 152 -9.36 18.41 -8.44
CA ARG A 152 -9.03 19.79 -8.80
C ARG A 152 -7.51 20.02 -8.65
N PRO A 153 -6.85 20.64 -9.65
CA PRO A 153 -5.45 21.02 -9.51
C PRO A 153 -5.30 22.14 -8.50
N ILE A 154 -4.08 22.29 -8.00
CA ILE A 154 -3.70 23.30 -7.02
C ILE A 154 -2.94 24.41 -7.75
N LEU A 155 -3.45 25.62 -7.77
CA LEU A 155 -2.83 26.70 -8.55
C LEU A 155 -1.90 27.58 -7.73
N HIS A 156 -2.04 27.61 -6.41
CA HIS A 156 -1.19 28.41 -5.54
C HIS A 156 -1.15 27.89 -4.09
N PHE A 157 -0.12 28.28 -3.35
CA PHE A 157 0.02 28.00 -1.91
C PHE A 157 -0.79 28.94 -1.01
N GLY A 158 -1.41 29.99 -1.57
CA GLY A 158 -2.24 30.95 -0.84
C GLY A 158 -3.59 30.40 -0.37
N LYS A 159 -4.45 31.28 0.16
CA LYS A 159 -5.84 30.97 0.51
C LYS A 159 -6.77 31.27 -0.67
N GLY A 160 -7.89 30.55 -0.80
CA GLY A 160 -8.88 30.80 -1.84
C GLY A 160 -9.43 29.51 -2.45
N ILE A 161 -9.78 29.57 -3.75
CA ILE A 161 -10.25 28.44 -4.54
C ILE A 161 -9.03 27.77 -5.19
N MET A 162 -9.12 26.47 -5.51
CA MET A 162 -8.01 25.70 -6.14
C MET A 162 -6.73 25.65 -5.29
N VAL A 163 -6.92 25.40 -4.00
CA VAL A 163 -5.86 25.24 -2.99
C VAL A 163 -5.81 23.81 -2.46
N PHE A 164 -4.86 23.54 -1.56
CA PHE A 164 -4.70 22.26 -0.84
C PHE A 164 -5.92 21.92 0.05
N ALA A 165 -6.98 21.38 -0.54
CA ALA A 165 -8.21 20.97 0.17
C ALA A 165 -8.04 19.64 0.91
N ASP A 166 -7.22 18.75 0.33
CA ASP A 166 -7.02 17.39 0.84
C ASP A 166 -5.89 17.31 1.85
N HIS A 167 -5.21 18.41 2.19
CA HIS A 167 -4.04 18.42 3.06
C HIS A 167 -4.32 19.12 4.39
N THR A 168 -3.48 18.85 5.37
CA THR A 168 -3.45 19.67 6.60
C THR A 168 -2.74 21.00 6.34
N ILE A 169 -3.00 22.00 7.20
CA ILE A 169 -2.29 23.30 7.14
C ILE A 169 -0.77 23.08 7.30
N GLY A 170 -0.36 22.16 8.19
CA GLY A 170 1.05 21.81 8.39
C GLY A 170 1.69 21.13 7.18
N ALA A 171 0.95 20.28 6.46
CA ALA A 171 1.38 19.68 5.20
C ALA A 171 1.58 20.75 4.11
N THR A 172 0.58 21.62 3.94
CA THR A 172 0.62 22.71 2.97
C THR A 172 1.82 23.64 3.20
N LYS A 173 2.05 24.05 4.46
CA LYS A 173 3.17 24.92 4.83
C LYS A 173 4.54 24.29 4.51
N ALA A 174 4.68 22.98 4.74
CA ALA A 174 5.94 22.28 4.45
C ALA A 174 6.20 22.13 2.95
N LEU A 175 5.15 21.85 2.15
CA LEU A 175 5.29 21.81 0.70
C LEU A 175 5.64 23.19 0.15
N SER A 176 4.98 24.26 0.63
CA SER A 176 5.24 25.63 0.18
C SER A 176 6.62 26.16 0.60
N SER A 177 7.26 25.58 1.62
CA SER A 177 8.62 25.99 2.01
C SER A 177 9.71 25.37 1.15
N VAL A 178 9.39 24.35 0.35
CA VAL A 178 10.36 23.61 -0.48
C VAL A 178 10.14 23.86 -1.96
N TYR A 179 8.88 23.82 -2.41
CA TYR A 179 8.54 23.97 -3.83
C TYR A 179 8.18 25.41 -4.15
N ARG A 180 8.67 25.91 -5.31
CA ARG A 180 8.40 27.28 -5.77
C ARG A 180 6.98 27.42 -6.31
N HIS A 181 6.50 26.42 -7.02
CA HIS A 181 5.14 26.34 -7.55
C HIS A 181 4.49 24.99 -7.22
N PRO A 182 3.14 24.89 -7.04
CA PRO A 182 2.48 23.60 -6.85
C PRO A 182 2.70 22.58 -7.98
N ASP A 183 2.94 23.06 -9.20
CA ASP A 183 3.30 22.18 -10.34
C ASP A 183 4.72 21.61 -10.27
N ASP A 184 5.56 22.09 -9.36
CA ASP A 184 6.90 21.52 -9.13
C ASP A 184 6.85 20.33 -8.15
N ILE A 185 5.70 20.08 -7.51
CA ILE A 185 5.59 19.06 -6.46
C ILE A 185 5.73 17.67 -7.08
N ASP A 186 6.71 16.90 -6.58
CA ASP A 186 6.88 15.49 -6.91
C ASP A 186 5.64 14.70 -6.45
N LEU A 187 5.17 13.74 -7.27
CA LEU A 187 3.95 12.98 -6.98
C LEU A 187 3.95 12.39 -5.57
N ILE A 188 5.02 11.72 -5.16
CA ILE A 188 5.09 11.06 -3.86
C ILE A 188 5.01 12.08 -2.70
N SER A 189 5.70 13.21 -2.81
CA SER A 189 5.65 14.29 -1.81
C SER A 189 4.24 14.86 -1.64
N GLY A 190 3.55 15.11 -2.76
CA GLY A 190 2.21 15.68 -2.77
C GLY A 190 1.14 14.69 -2.26
N ALA A 191 1.15 13.46 -2.78
CA ALA A 191 0.14 12.46 -2.47
C ALA A 191 0.28 11.86 -1.06
N MET A 192 1.51 11.67 -0.56
CA MET A 192 1.74 11.23 0.84
C MET A 192 1.31 12.27 1.88
N ALA A 193 1.23 13.54 1.48
CA ALA A 193 0.81 14.63 2.35
C ALA A 193 -0.71 14.82 2.40
N GLU A 194 -1.48 14.11 1.56
CA GLU A 194 -2.93 14.11 1.57
C GLU A 194 -3.47 13.44 2.84
N ARG A 195 -4.67 13.86 3.26
CA ARG A 195 -5.45 13.20 4.29
C ARG A 195 -5.99 11.88 3.74
N PRO A 196 -5.97 10.80 4.55
CA PRO A 196 -6.56 9.54 4.14
C PRO A 196 -8.05 9.66 3.78
N VAL A 197 -8.48 8.90 2.78
CA VAL A 197 -9.89 8.74 2.44
C VAL A 197 -10.65 7.98 3.54
N SER A 198 -11.98 8.07 3.53
CA SER A 198 -12.82 7.36 4.50
C SER A 198 -12.61 5.84 4.43
N GLY A 199 -12.23 5.23 5.57
CA GLY A 199 -11.98 3.80 5.67
C GLY A 199 -10.72 3.30 4.95
N GLY A 200 -9.88 4.20 4.44
CA GLY A 200 -8.57 3.90 3.86
C GLY A 200 -7.44 4.57 4.62
N ILE A 201 -6.19 4.29 4.21
CA ILE A 201 -4.98 4.85 4.79
C ILE A 201 -4.20 5.76 3.84
N VAL A 202 -4.60 5.84 2.56
CA VAL A 202 -4.01 6.73 1.57
C VAL A 202 -4.97 7.87 1.18
N GLY A 203 -4.41 8.96 0.67
CA GLY A 203 -5.20 10.08 0.14
C GLY A 203 -5.88 9.79 -1.20
N PRO A 204 -6.75 10.69 -1.68
CA PRO A 204 -7.54 10.49 -2.90
C PRO A 204 -6.70 10.23 -4.17
N THR A 205 -5.52 10.84 -4.31
CA THR A 205 -4.67 10.62 -5.49
C THR A 205 -4.14 9.19 -5.53
N PHE A 206 -3.59 8.71 -4.41
CA PHE A 206 -3.12 7.32 -4.33
C PHE A 206 -4.25 6.30 -4.30
N ALA A 207 -5.40 6.59 -3.68
CA ALA A 207 -6.58 5.73 -3.76
C ALA A 207 -7.04 5.53 -5.21
N CYS A 208 -6.97 6.58 -6.03
CA CYS A 208 -7.24 6.52 -7.47
C CYS A 208 -6.24 5.63 -8.21
N LEU A 209 -4.94 5.94 -8.12
CA LEU A 209 -3.89 5.22 -8.87
C LEU A 209 -3.77 3.74 -8.47
N LEU A 210 -3.88 3.44 -7.17
CA LEU A 210 -3.88 2.07 -6.68
C LEU A 210 -5.14 1.33 -7.15
N GLY A 211 -6.32 1.95 -6.98
CA GLY A 211 -7.59 1.34 -7.36
C GLY A 211 -7.66 0.98 -8.85
N GLU A 212 -7.18 1.87 -9.71
CA GLU A 212 -7.09 1.63 -11.15
C GLU A 212 -6.14 0.46 -11.47
N GLN A 213 -4.93 0.46 -10.93
CA GLN A 213 -3.99 -0.63 -11.20
C GLN A 213 -4.50 -1.99 -10.70
N PHE A 214 -5.10 -2.05 -9.51
CA PHE A 214 -5.72 -3.29 -9.03
C PHE A 214 -6.90 -3.73 -9.90
N ALA A 215 -7.64 -2.81 -10.52
CA ALA A 215 -8.70 -3.16 -11.45
C ALA A 215 -8.13 -3.78 -12.74
N LEU A 216 -7.02 -3.24 -13.24
CA LEU A 216 -6.30 -3.80 -14.40
C LEU A 216 -5.78 -5.20 -14.09
N PHE A 217 -5.16 -5.41 -12.92
CA PHE A 217 -4.70 -6.74 -12.50
C PHE A 217 -5.84 -7.74 -12.37
N LYS A 218 -7.00 -7.34 -11.85
CA LYS A 218 -8.18 -8.21 -11.74
C LYS A 218 -8.80 -8.56 -13.08
N THR A 219 -9.00 -7.55 -13.94
CA THR A 219 -9.78 -7.70 -15.18
C THR A 219 -8.93 -8.16 -16.36
N GLY A 220 -7.61 -7.97 -16.34
CA GLY A 220 -6.72 -8.49 -17.36
C GLY A 220 -6.10 -9.86 -17.03
N ASP A 221 -6.32 -10.40 -15.83
CA ASP A 221 -5.89 -11.75 -15.47
C ASP A 221 -6.95 -12.81 -15.83
N ARG A 222 -6.67 -13.59 -16.88
CA ARG A 222 -7.51 -14.72 -17.30
C ARG A 222 -7.65 -15.78 -16.19
N PHE A 223 -6.65 -15.91 -15.33
CA PHE A 223 -6.59 -16.88 -14.24
C PHE A 223 -7.02 -16.31 -12.89
N PHE A 224 -7.60 -15.10 -12.86
CA PHE A 224 -8.14 -14.53 -11.63
C PHE A 224 -9.12 -15.51 -10.98
N TYR A 225 -8.97 -15.73 -9.66
CA TYR A 225 -9.59 -16.86 -8.97
C TYR A 225 -11.13 -16.94 -9.03
N GLU A 226 -11.80 -15.82 -9.34
CA GLU A 226 -13.27 -15.76 -9.48
C GLU A 226 -13.78 -16.06 -10.90
N ASN A 227 -12.89 -16.19 -11.90
CA ASN A 227 -13.28 -16.48 -13.28
C ASN A 227 -13.83 -17.91 -13.43
N ASP A 228 -14.83 -18.08 -14.29
CA ASP A 228 -15.51 -19.35 -14.57
C ASP A 228 -15.19 -19.87 -15.99
N PHE A 229 -13.90 -19.94 -16.33
CA PHE A 229 -13.45 -20.43 -17.65
C PHE A 229 -13.01 -21.88 -17.57
N TYR A 230 -13.68 -22.79 -18.28
CA TYR A 230 -13.18 -24.17 -18.42
C TYR A 230 -11.89 -24.22 -19.27
N PRO A 231 -10.87 -25.02 -18.92
CA PRO A 231 -10.74 -25.88 -17.73
C PRO A 231 -10.02 -25.22 -16.55
N THR A 232 -9.77 -23.90 -16.60
CA THR A 232 -8.91 -23.19 -15.64
C THR A 232 -9.62 -22.63 -14.41
N GLY A 233 -10.93 -22.45 -14.49
CA GLY A 233 -11.78 -21.93 -13.42
C GLY A 233 -12.01 -22.97 -12.34
N PHE A 234 -12.08 -22.51 -11.09
CA PHE A 234 -12.40 -23.38 -9.96
C PHE A 234 -13.84 -23.88 -10.05
N THR A 235 -14.12 -25.08 -9.55
CA THR A 235 -15.51 -25.48 -9.33
C THR A 235 -16.16 -24.63 -8.23
N LYS A 236 -17.50 -24.52 -8.22
CA LYS A 236 -18.24 -23.84 -7.15
C LYS A 236 -17.87 -24.34 -5.73
N GLY A 237 -17.56 -25.64 -5.60
CA GLY A 237 -17.11 -26.23 -4.34
C GLY A 237 -15.72 -25.75 -3.91
N GLN A 238 -14.76 -25.73 -4.83
CA GLN A 238 -13.41 -25.20 -4.59
C GLN A 238 -13.44 -23.70 -4.28
N LEU A 239 -14.16 -22.92 -5.08
CA LEU A 239 -14.30 -21.48 -4.87
C LEU A 239 -14.94 -21.14 -3.52
N ARG A 240 -15.93 -21.93 -3.09
CA ARG A 240 -16.52 -21.80 -1.74
C ARG A 240 -15.49 -22.00 -0.62
N GLN A 241 -14.49 -22.87 -0.80
CA GLN A 241 -13.42 -23.04 0.20
C GLN A 241 -12.42 -21.89 0.15
N ILE A 242 -12.09 -21.39 -1.05
CA ILE A 242 -11.21 -20.22 -1.21
C ILE A 242 -11.81 -18.98 -0.53
N LYS A 243 -13.12 -18.74 -0.71
CA LYS A 243 -13.83 -17.59 -0.12
C LYS A 243 -14.03 -17.66 1.40
N LYS A 244 -13.63 -18.75 2.05
CA LYS A 244 -13.57 -18.87 3.51
C LYS A 244 -12.20 -18.53 4.09
N GLN A 245 -11.18 -18.37 3.24
CA GLN A 245 -9.83 -18.11 3.70
C GLN A 245 -9.68 -16.65 4.08
N SER A 246 -9.07 -16.40 5.23
CA SER A 246 -8.55 -15.11 5.65
C SER A 246 -7.07 -15.17 5.92
N LEU A 247 -6.38 -14.02 5.98
CA LEU A 247 -4.97 -14.02 6.38
C LEU A 247 -4.79 -14.60 7.78
N ALA A 248 -5.70 -14.28 8.70
CA ALA A 248 -5.77 -14.87 10.03
C ALA A 248 -5.87 -16.41 9.99
N SER A 249 -6.72 -16.97 9.14
CA SER A 249 -6.86 -18.44 8.99
C SER A 249 -5.60 -19.12 8.46
N VAL A 250 -4.86 -18.44 7.57
CA VAL A 250 -3.57 -18.92 7.06
C VAL A 250 -2.53 -18.89 8.19
N MET A 251 -2.48 -17.79 8.95
CA MET A 251 -1.58 -17.66 10.10
C MET A 251 -1.83 -18.76 11.14
N CYS A 252 -3.07 -18.98 11.59
CA CYS A 252 -3.39 -20.02 12.59
C CYS A 252 -2.95 -21.44 12.20
N ARG A 253 -2.86 -21.76 10.90
CA ARG A 253 -2.45 -23.10 10.44
C ARG A 253 -0.95 -23.26 10.29
N HIS A 254 -0.21 -22.17 10.11
CA HIS A 254 1.20 -22.21 9.73
C HIS A 254 2.13 -21.55 10.76
N VAL A 255 1.57 -20.86 11.74
CA VAL A 255 2.30 -20.12 12.76
C VAL A 255 1.87 -20.61 14.14
N ASN A 256 2.83 -20.90 15.01
CA ASN A 256 2.58 -21.27 16.39
C ASN A 256 2.25 -20.03 17.25
N VAL A 257 1.05 -19.48 17.07
CA VAL A 257 0.53 -18.35 17.85
C VAL A 257 -0.80 -18.72 18.54
N PRO A 258 -1.00 -18.31 19.80
CA PRO A 258 -2.20 -18.67 20.56
C PRO A 258 -3.46 -17.92 20.06
N THR A 259 -3.29 -16.70 19.55
CA THR A 259 -4.39 -15.85 19.08
C THR A 259 -3.92 -14.99 17.89
N VAL A 260 -4.87 -14.65 17.01
CA VAL A 260 -4.67 -13.71 15.89
C VAL A 260 -5.88 -12.79 15.78
N PRO A 261 -5.71 -11.53 15.33
CA PRO A 261 -6.83 -10.65 15.04
C PRO A 261 -7.69 -11.23 13.91
N GLN A 262 -9.01 -11.01 13.97
CA GLN A 262 -9.94 -11.51 12.95
C GLN A 262 -9.66 -10.92 11.56
N ASN A 263 -9.30 -9.64 11.50
CA ASN A 263 -8.77 -8.99 10.32
C ASN A 263 -7.33 -8.57 10.60
N ALA A 264 -6.38 -9.18 9.90
CA ALA A 264 -4.95 -8.96 10.13
C ALA A 264 -4.45 -7.59 9.66
N PHE A 265 -5.23 -6.85 8.87
CA PHE A 265 -4.87 -5.53 8.35
C PHE A 265 -5.50 -4.36 9.13
N ILE A 266 -6.39 -4.65 10.10
CA ILE A 266 -7.04 -3.62 10.91
C ILE A 266 -6.55 -3.76 12.34
N SER A 267 -5.94 -2.70 12.86
CA SER A 267 -5.59 -2.64 14.28
C SER A 267 -6.88 -2.70 15.13
N PRO A 268 -6.98 -3.59 16.14
CA PRO A 268 -8.04 -3.51 17.13
C PRO A 268 -8.02 -2.08 17.68
N LYS A 269 -9.14 -1.36 17.57
CA LYS A 269 -9.24 -0.01 18.11
C LYS A 269 -8.65 -0.03 19.51
N ALA A 270 -7.68 0.85 19.78
CA ALA A 270 -7.31 1.18 21.14
C ALA A 270 -8.60 1.60 21.85
N GLY A 271 -9.10 0.73 22.73
CA GLY A 271 -10.19 1.04 23.63
C GLY A 271 -9.77 2.10 24.63
#